data_AF-A0A1F9BT93-F1
#
_entry.id   AF-A0A1F9BT93-F1
#
_cell.length_a   1.000
_cell.length_b   1.000
_cell.length_c   1.000
_cell.angle_alpha   90.00
_cell.angle_beta   90.00
_cell.angle_gamma   90.00
#
_symmetry.space_group_name_H-M   'P 1'
#
loop_
_entity.id
_entity.type
_entity.pdbx_description
1 polymer ?
#
loop_
_entity_poly.entity_id
_entity_poly.type
_entity_poly.pdbx_seq_one_letter_code
_entity_poly.pdbx_strand_id
1 'polypeptide(L)'
;MKLKITVFSLILIFLLPISSFSQSKGMKPWRKDARCWRASELHLSPEQGNRLNLLEQAYFEETQLLRAQLVTKRIELRELLVNPAIKTESIRSKYLELVETQSKLEEKAIEYMVKIRSLLTHQQLKSWCPEQELPLFQRMMPGHSPMGPMNPRRALPPEE
;
A
#
# COMPACT_ATOMS: atom_id res chain seq x y z
N MET A 1 -59.61 30.00 15.91
CA MET A 1 -58.93 29.15 14.89
C MET A 1 -57.49 29.56 14.55
N LYS A 2 -56.98 30.72 14.99
CA LYS A 2 -55.61 31.18 14.64
C LYS A 2 -54.48 30.60 15.52
N LEU A 3 -54.79 30.16 16.74
CA LEU A 3 -53.81 29.61 17.70
C LEU A 3 -53.38 28.16 17.41
N LYS A 4 -54.22 27.38 16.71
CA LYS A 4 -53.91 25.98 16.36
C LYS A 4 -53.02 25.85 15.11
N ILE A 5 -53.06 26.86 14.23
CA ILE A 5 -52.30 26.90 12.97
C ILE A 5 -50.83 27.23 13.24
N THR A 6 -50.54 28.10 14.21
CA THR A 6 -49.17 28.46 14.59
C THR A 6 -48.41 27.30 15.26
N VAL A 7 -49.09 26.47 16.05
CA VAL A 7 -48.48 25.29 16.69
C VAL A 7 -48.13 24.21 15.65
N PHE A 8 -48.99 23.99 14.65
CA PHE A 8 -48.71 23.05 13.57
C PHE A 8 -47.52 23.47 12.69
N SER A 9 -47.36 24.79 12.47
CA SER A 9 -46.22 25.34 11.72
C SER A 9 -44.89 25.18 12.45
N LEU A 10 -44.88 25.17 13.78
CA LEU A 10 -43.67 24.98 14.59
C LEU A 10 -43.26 23.51 14.68
N ILE A 11 -44.21 22.58 14.66
CA ILE A 11 -43.94 21.14 14.73
C ILE A 11 -43.37 20.60 13.41
N LEU A 12 -43.77 21.16 12.27
CA LEU A 12 -43.30 20.72 10.95
C LEU A 12 -41.80 20.99 10.71
N ILE A 13 -41.23 22.00 11.38
CA ILE A 13 -39.81 22.37 11.23
C ILE A 13 -38.87 21.36 11.92
N PHE A 14 -39.37 20.60 12.91
CA PHE A 14 -38.57 19.60 13.64
C PHE A 14 -38.49 18.22 12.96
N LEU A 15 -39.24 17.98 11.88
CA LEU A 15 -39.29 16.68 11.20
C LEU A 15 -38.49 16.60 9.89
N LEU A 16 -37.69 17.62 9.57
CA LEU A 16 -36.74 17.53 8.46
C LEU A 16 -35.43 16.93 8.98
N PRO A 17 -35.09 15.66 8.66
CA PRO A 17 -33.77 15.15 8.93
C PRO A 17 -32.78 15.96 8.08
N ILE A 18 -32.00 16.82 8.73
CA ILE A 18 -30.79 17.40 8.15
C ILE A 18 -29.83 16.21 7.98
N SER A 19 -29.99 15.50 6.88
CA SER A 19 -29.00 14.56 6.40
C SER A 19 -27.83 15.41 5.91
N SER A 20 -26.98 15.79 6.84
CA SER A 20 -25.64 16.28 6.55
C SER A 20 -24.90 15.16 5.84
N PHE A 21 -25.07 15.11 4.52
CA PHE A 21 -24.22 14.33 3.64
C PHE A 21 -22.85 15.01 3.67
N SER A 22 -22.06 14.75 4.72
CA SER A 22 -20.64 15.01 4.66
C SER A 22 -20.10 14.01 3.64
N GLN A 23 -20.05 14.40 2.36
CA GLN A 23 -19.12 13.80 1.45
C GLN A 23 -17.76 14.01 2.10
N SER A 24 -17.23 12.94 2.72
CA SER A 24 -15.83 12.88 3.04
C SER A 24 -15.14 13.15 1.72
N LYS A 25 -14.51 14.31 1.62
CA LYS A 25 -13.72 14.69 0.46
C LYS A 25 -12.51 13.77 0.54
N GLY A 26 -12.68 12.56 0.00
CA GLY A 26 -11.66 11.52 -0.01
C GLY A 26 -10.38 12.16 -0.48
N MET A 27 -9.31 11.89 0.27
CA MET A 27 -7.98 12.37 -0.05
C MET A 27 -7.74 12.03 -1.52
N LYS A 28 -7.67 13.05 -2.38
CA LYS A 28 -7.52 12.83 -3.82
C LYS A 28 -6.29 11.93 -3.98
N PRO A 29 -6.35 10.86 -4.79
CA PRO A 29 -5.16 10.09 -5.09
C PRO A 29 -4.11 11.10 -5.53
N TRP A 30 -2.95 11.09 -4.88
CA TRP A 30 -1.81 11.93 -5.23
C TRP A 30 -1.70 11.90 -6.75
N ARG A 31 -1.97 13.04 -7.42
CA ARG A 31 -1.82 13.08 -8.87
C ARG A 31 -0.38 12.67 -9.13
N LYS A 32 -0.17 11.56 -9.83
CA LYS A 32 1.15 11.21 -10.35
C LYS A 32 1.65 12.46 -11.07
N ASP A 33 2.71 13.05 -10.55
CA ASP A 33 3.30 14.23 -11.17
C ASP A 33 3.66 13.84 -12.60
N ALA A 34 3.24 14.62 -13.60
CA ALA A 34 3.26 14.18 -15.01
C ALA A 34 4.68 13.96 -15.57
N ARG A 35 5.72 14.17 -14.75
CA ARG A 35 7.13 14.02 -15.08
C ARG A 35 7.81 12.85 -14.34
N CYS A 36 7.03 11.94 -13.76
CA CYS A 36 7.53 10.92 -12.85
C CYS A 36 7.55 9.53 -13.50
N TRP A 37 8.73 9.05 -13.85
CA TRP A 37 8.94 7.81 -14.63
C TRP A 37 9.87 6.83 -13.92
N ARG A 38 9.63 5.53 -14.15
CA ARG A 38 10.62 4.48 -13.84
C ARG A 38 11.81 4.61 -14.79
N ALA A 39 12.99 4.16 -14.37
CA ALA A 39 14.20 4.16 -15.17
C ALA A 39 14.01 3.47 -16.54
N SER A 40 13.28 2.36 -16.58
CA SER A 40 12.96 1.62 -17.81
C SER A 40 12.07 2.39 -18.80
N GLU A 41 11.38 3.43 -18.33
CA GLU A 41 10.46 4.26 -19.12
C GLU A 41 11.13 5.55 -19.62
N LEU A 42 12.38 5.79 -19.20
CA LEU A 42 13.17 6.91 -19.68
C LEU A 42 13.71 6.60 -21.09
N HIS A 43 14.06 7.66 -21.83
CA HIS A 43 14.81 7.51 -23.09
C HIS A 43 16.25 7.08 -22.80
N LEU A 44 16.46 5.78 -22.62
CA LEU A 44 17.76 5.16 -22.38
C LEU A 44 18.50 4.90 -23.69
N SER A 45 19.83 5.01 -23.67
CA SER A 45 20.65 4.45 -24.75
C SER A 45 20.58 2.92 -24.73
N PRO A 46 20.91 2.23 -25.84
CA PRO A 46 20.97 0.77 -25.87
C PRO A 46 21.90 0.19 -24.79
N GLU A 47 23.03 0.85 -24.54
CA GLU A 47 23.96 0.45 -23.50
C GLU A 47 23.38 0.63 -22.08
N GLN A 48 22.73 1.77 -21.82
CA GLN A 48 22.06 2.01 -20.54
C GLN A 48 20.95 0.98 -20.29
N GLY A 49 20.14 0.67 -21.30
CA GLY A 49 19.09 -0.34 -21.22
C GLY A 49 19.63 -1.74 -20.92
N ASN A 50 20.71 -2.16 -21.59
CA ASN A 50 21.35 -3.45 -21.31
C ASN A 50 21.89 -3.52 -19.88
N ARG A 51 22.54 -2.47 -19.40
CA ARG A 51 23.03 -2.40 -18.02
C ARG A 51 21.88 -2.42 -17.01
N LEU A 52 20.79 -1.71 -17.28
CA LEU A 52 19.61 -1.72 -16.42
C LEU A 52 19.02 -3.14 -16.29
N ASN A 53 18.86 -3.85 -17.41
CA ASN A 53 18.37 -5.24 -17.40
C ASN A 53 19.24 -6.18 -16.55
N LEU A 54 20.57 -6.04 -16.64
CA LEU A 54 21.51 -6.80 -15.82
C LEU A 54 21.38 -6.46 -14.33
N LEU A 55 21.18 -5.18 -13.99
CA LEU A 55 20.93 -4.77 -12.60
C LEU A 55 19.61 -5.34 -12.07
N GLU A 56 18.54 -5.32 -12.87
CA GLU A 56 17.24 -5.89 -12.51
C GLU A 56 17.33 -7.40 -12.25
N GLN A 57 18.01 -8.12 -13.14
CA GLN A 57 18.21 -9.56 -12.98
C GLN A 57 19.03 -9.88 -11.73
N ALA A 58 20.18 -9.22 -11.56
CA ALA A 58 21.03 -9.42 -10.39
C ALA A 58 20.28 -9.12 -9.08
N TYR A 59 19.55 -8.00 -9.02
CA TYR A 59 18.73 -7.68 -7.86
C TYR A 59 17.68 -8.77 -7.60
N PHE A 60 17.00 -9.27 -8.64
CA PHE A 60 15.99 -10.32 -8.47
C PHE A 60 16.59 -11.61 -7.90
N GLU A 61 17.72 -12.05 -8.45
CA GLU A 61 18.46 -13.24 -8.01
C GLU A 61 18.97 -13.09 -6.57
N GLU A 62 19.69 -12.00 -6.27
CA GLU A 62 20.28 -11.74 -4.95
C GLU A 62 19.23 -11.70 -3.82
N THR A 63 18.00 -11.32 -4.13
CA THR A 63 16.93 -11.13 -3.15
C THR A 63 15.84 -12.21 -3.19
N GLN A 64 15.98 -13.22 -4.05
CA GLN A 64 15.00 -14.32 -4.17
C GLN A 64 14.74 -15.01 -2.83
N LEU A 65 15.81 -15.38 -2.11
CA LEU A 65 15.71 -16.06 -0.82
C LEU A 65 15.04 -15.16 0.25
N LEU A 66 15.41 -13.88 0.31
CA LEU A 66 14.83 -12.92 1.25
C LEU A 66 13.32 -12.76 1.03
N ARG A 67 12.88 -12.70 -0.24
CA ARG A 67 11.44 -12.64 -0.58
C ARG A 67 10.71 -13.91 -0.14
N ALA A 68 11.30 -15.09 -0.37
CA ALA A 68 10.71 -16.35 0.07
C ALA A 68 10.58 -16.42 1.60
N GLN A 69 11.65 -16.08 2.33
CA GLN A 69 11.65 -16.02 3.80
C GLN A 69 10.59 -15.06 4.33
N LEU A 70 10.43 -13.90 3.71
CA LEU A 70 9.42 -12.91 4.10
C LEU A 70 7.99 -13.44 3.96
N VAL A 71 7.70 -14.20 2.89
CA VAL A 71 6.40 -14.86 2.70
C VAL A 71 6.17 -15.91 3.78
N THR A 72 7.15 -16.79 4.02
CA THR A 72 7.06 -17.82 5.06
C THR A 72 6.81 -17.21 6.44
N LYS A 73 7.59 -16.19 6.84
CA LYS A 73 7.44 -15.53 8.15
C LYS A 73 6.09 -14.84 8.32
N ARG A 74 5.48 -14.34 7.23
CA ARG A 74 4.11 -13.80 7.27
C ARG A 74 3.06 -14.87 7.55
N ILE A 75 3.22 -16.04 6.94
CA ILE A 75 2.32 -17.17 7.16
C ILE A 75 2.45 -17.63 8.62
N GLU A 76 3.68 -17.85 9.09
CA GLU A 76 3.96 -18.21 10.49
C GLU A 76 3.37 -17.19 11.47
N LEU A 77 3.59 -15.88 11.25
CA LEU A 77 3.02 -14.84 12.11
C LEU A 77 1.49 -14.88 12.13
N ARG A 78 0.85 -15.12 10.98
CA ARG A 78 -0.60 -15.26 10.89
C ARG A 78 -1.10 -16.46 11.70
N GLU A 79 -0.43 -17.60 11.61
CA GLU A 79 -0.76 -18.81 12.38
C GLU A 79 -0.65 -18.56 13.89
N LEU A 80 0.39 -17.86 14.33
CA LEU A 80 0.55 -17.49 15.74
C LEU A 80 -0.56 -16.54 16.22
N LEU A 81 -0.99 -15.58 15.38
CA LEU A 81 -2.01 -14.59 15.73
C LEU A 81 -3.42 -15.18 15.87
N VAL A 82 -3.73 -16.27 15.14
CA VAL A 82 -5.07 -16.91 15.19
C VAL A 82 -5.16 -18.02 16.24
N ASN A 83 -4.04 -18.40 16.85
CA ASN A 83 -4.01 -19.45 17.88
C ASN A 83 -4.11 -18.83 19.29
N PRO A 84 -5.23 -19.01 20.02
CA PRO A 84 -5.43 -18.40 21.34
C PRO A 84 -4.51 -18.94 22.43
N ALA A 85 -3.87 -20.10 22.22
CA ALA A 85 -2.95 -20.69 23.19
C ALA A 85 -1.52 -20.10 23.12
N ILE A 86 -1.22 -19.30 22.10
CA ILE A 86 0.11 -18.74 21.88
C ILE A 86 0.33 -17.50 22.75
N LYS A 87 1.48 -17.45 23.41
CA LYS A 87 1.91 -16.31 24.21
C LYS A 87 2.27 -15.11 23.33
N THR A 88 1.98 -13.92 23.82
CA THR A 88 2.28 -12.65 23.13
C THR A 88 3.77 -12.49 22.81
N GLU A 89 4.66 -13.01 23.65
CA GLU A 89 6.10 -12.98 23.44
C GLU A 89 6.52 -13.73 22.16
N SER A 90 5.90 -14.89 21.88
CA SER A 90 6.17 -15.66 20.66
C SER A 90 5.73 -14.91 19.40
N ILE A 91 4.58 -14.24 19.46
CA ILE A 91 4.08 -13.39 18.37
C ILE A 91 5.05 -12.23 18.12
N ARG A 92 5.50 -11.55 19.19
CA ARG A 92 6.46 -10.44 19.08
C ARG A 92 7.80 -10.91 18.51
N SER A 93 8.33 -12.04 18.97
CA SER A 93 9.57 -12.62 18.44
C SER A 93 9.46 -12.87 16.94
N LYS A 94 8.37 -13.49 16.49
CA LYS A 94 8.15 -13.78 15.06
C LYS A 94 8.02 -12.50 14.23
N TYR A 95 7.35 -11.49 14.77
CA TYR A 95 7.26 -10.17 14.12
C TYR A 95 8.65 -9.52 13.96
N LEU A 96 9.53 -9.59 14.96
CA LEU A 96 10.88 -9.05 14.86
C LEU A 96 11.72 -9.75 13.78
N GLU A 97 11.62 -11.08 13.65
CA GLU A 97 12.29 -11.81 12.56
C GLU A 97 11.80 -11.36 11.17
N LEU A 98 10.49 -11.07 11.05
CA LEU A 98 9.89 -10.56 9.81
C LEU A 98 10.46 -9.17 9.49
N VAL A 99 10.51 -8.27 10.48
CA VAL A 99 11.07 -6.92 10.33
C VAL A 99 12.54 -6.99 9.92
N GLU A 100 13.36 -7.84 10.55
CA GLU A 100 14.76 -8.01 10.18
C GLU A 100 14.92 -8.46 8.71
N THR A 101 14.10 -9.42 8.28
CA THR A 101 14.13 -9.91 6.89
C THR A 101 13.70 -8.81 5.90
N GLN A 102 12.68 -8.03 6.26
CA GLN A 102 12.22 -6.88 5.48
C GLN A 102 13.31 -5.82 5.35
N SER A 103 14.01 -5.48 6.44
CA SER A 103 15.09 -4.49 6.42
C SER A 103 16.24 -4.90 5.50
N LYS A 104 16.64 -6.18 5.50
CA LYS A 104 17.67 -6.68 4.56
C LYS A 104 17.23 -6.55 3.10
N LEU A 105 15.95 -6.78 2.82
CA LEU A 105 15.40 -6.62 1.47
C LEU A 105 15.39 -5.16 1.04
N GLU A 106 15.05 -4.24 1.95
CA GLU A 106 15.07 -2.79 1.72
C GLU A 106 16.49 -2.26 1.48
N GLU A 107 17.48 -2.73 2.23
CA GLU A 107 18.89 -2.40 2.01
C GLU A 107 19.35 -2.75 0.59
N LYS A 108 19.05 -3.98 0.14
CA LYS A 108 19.33 -4.42 -1.24
C LYS A 108 18.61 -3.57 -2.28
N ALA A 109 17.42 -3.09 -1.94
CA ALA A 109 16.62 -2.24 -2.80
C ALA A 109 17.24 -0.84 -2.95
N ILE A 110 17.77 -0.27 -1.87
CA ILE A 110 18.54 0.98 -1.91
C ILE A 110 19.82 0.80 -2.74
N GLU A 111 20.57 -0.29 -2.53
CA GLU A 111 21.77 -0.60 -3.32
C GLU A 111 21.45 -0.65 -4.83
N TYR A 112 20.36 -1.32 -5.20
CA TYR A 112 19.87 -1.38 -6.57
C TYR A 112 19.54 0.02 -7.14
N MET A 113 18.81 0.86 -6.40
CA MET A 113 18.49 2.23 -6.83
C MET A 113 19.75 3.11 -6.97
N VAL A 114 20.75 2.95 -6.11
CA VAL A 114 22.04 3.65 -6.24
C VAL A 114 22.75 3.24 -7.52
N LYS A 115 22.72 1.95 -7.88
CA LYS A 115 23.27 1.46 -9.15
C LYS A 115 22.51 2.05 -10.36
N ILE A 116 21.17 2.08 -10.34
CA ILE A 116 20.37 2.74 -11.38
C ILE A 116 20.77 4.22 -11.52
N ARG A 117 20.82 4.97 -10.40
CA ARG A 117 21.18 6.38 -10.38
C ARG A 117 22.50 6.65 -11.11
N SER A 118 23.47 5.75 -10.94
CA SER A 118 24.79 5.87 -11.58
C SER A 118 24.77 5.65 -13.12
N LEU A 119 23.75 4.96 -13.64
CA LEU A 119 23.56 4.75 -15.07
C LEU A 119 22.92 5.95 -15.77
N LEU A 120 22.12 6.74 -15.04
CA LEU A 120 21.30 7.81 -15.61
C LEU A 120 22.09 9.11 -15.77
N THR A 121 21.82 9.83 -16.86
CA THR A 121 22.32 11.18 -17.09
C THR A 121 21.61 12.20 -16.18
N HIS A 122 22.23 13.37 -16.00
CA HIS A 122 21.63 14.48 -15.25
C HIS A 122 20.24 14.88 -15.76
N GLN A 123 19.98 14.76 -17.07
CA GLN A 123 18.67 15.07 -17.63
C GLN A 123 17.65 13.97 -17.32
N GLN A 124 18.03 12.70 -17.43
CA GLN A 124 17.19 11.56 -17.07
C GLN A 124 16.84 11.56 -15.57
N LEU A 125 17.78 11.92 -14.70
CA LEU A 125 17.55 12.01 -13.26
C LEU A 125 16.47 13.02 -12.86
N LYS A 126 16.24 14.08 -13.64
CA LYS A 126 15.17 15.06 -13.37
C LYS A 126 13.76 14.48 -13.54
N SER A 127 13.63 13.39 -14.28
CA SER A 127 12.36 12.72 -14.59
C SER A 127 12.26 11.35 -13.93
N TRP A 128 13.31 10.91 -13.24
CA TRP A 128 13.37 9.61 -12.59
C TRP A 128 12.73 9.66 -11.21
N CYS A 129 11.86 8.70 -10.92
CA CYS A 129 11.20 8.53 -9.63
C CYS A 129 11.61 7.22 -8.96
N PRO A 130 12.55 7.25 -8.01
CA PRO A 130 13.03 6.06 -7.31
C PRO A 130 11.91 5.24 -6.63
N GLU A 131 10.85 5.90 -6.17
CA GLU A 131 9.70 5.27 -5.51
C GLU A 131 8.93 4.30 -6.43
N GLN A 132 9.08 4.44 -7.75
CA GLN A 132 8.45 3.57 -8.74
C GLN A 132 9.29 2.32 -9.08
N GLU A 133 10.57 2.29 -8.68
CA GLU A 133 11.48 1.16 -8.98
C GLU A 133 11.11 -0.10 -8.17
N LEU A 134 10.56 0.09 -6.97
CA LEU A 134 10.37 -1.00 -6.03
C LEU A 134 8.89 -1.27 -5.76
N PRO A 135 8.38 -2.47 -6.08
CA PRO A 135 7.01 -2.85 -5.75
C PRO A 135 6.77 -3.11 -4.25
N LEU A 136 7.78 -2.94 -3.39
CA LEU A 136 7.76 -3.35 -1.97
C LEU A 136 6.66 -2.66 -1.16
N PHE A 137 6.36 -1.40 -1.44
CA PHE A 137 5.30 -0.68 -0.70
C PHE A 137 3.90 -0.88 -1.27
N GLN A 138 3.75 -1.33 -2.52
CA GLN A 138 2.46 -1.38 -3.21
C GLN A 138 1.78 -2.75 -3.24
N ARG A 139 2.48 -3.85 -2.92
CA ARG A 139 1.88 -5.21 -2.97
C ARG A 139 1.65 -5.90 -1.63
N MET A 140 2.19 -5.38 -0.52
CA MET A 140 1.97 -5.99 0.80
C MET A 140 0.62 -5.63 1.41
N MET A 141 -0.02 -4.61 0.87
CA MET A 141 -1.46 -4.45 0.93
C MET A 141 -1.96 -4.80 -0.47
N PRO A 142 -2.94 -5.70 -0.65
CA PRO A 142 -3.82 -5.59 -1.80
C PRO A 142 -4.27 -4.13 -1.80
N GLY A 143 -3.79 -3.38 -2.79
CA GLY A 143 -4.24 -2.02 -3.00
C GLY A 143 -5.74 -2.05 -2.89
N HIS A 144 -6.28 -1.12 -2.11
CA HIS A 144 -7.68 -0.77 -2.19
C HIS A 144 -7.98 -0.54 -3.67
N SER A 145 -8.52 -1.56 -4.35
CA SER A 145 -9.54 -1.31 -5.34
C SER A 145 -10.52 -0.35 -4.68
N PRO A 146 -11.03 0.68 -5.38
CA PRO A 146 -12.13 1.46 -4.82
C PRO A 146 -13.15 0.45 -4.30
N MET A 147 -13.35 0.43 -2.98
CA MET A 147 -14.30 -0.48 -2.36
C MET A 147 -15.60 -0.23 -3.11
N GLY A 148 -16.02 -1.20 -3.93
CA GLY A 148 -17.39 -1.25 -4.39
C GLY A 148 -18.30 -1.13 -3.16
N PRO A 149 -19.56 -0.73 -3.32
CA PRO A 149 -20.48 -0.57 -2.20
C PRO A 149 -20.31 -1.76 -1.25
N MET A 150 -20.01 -1.45 0.01
CA MET A 150 -19.83 -2.44 1.08
C MET A 150 -21.02 -3.39 0.98
N ASN A 151 -20.78 -4.61 0.49
CA ASN A 151 -21.79 -5.65 0.58
C ASN A 151 -22.01 -5.84 2.09
N PRO A 152 -23.25 -5.76 2.60
CA PRO A 152 -23.50 -5.93 4.02
C PRO A 152 -22.80 -7.21 4.48
N ARG A 153 -22.02 -7.07 5.56
CA ARG A 153 -21.16 -8.08 6.19
C ARG A 153 -21.52 -9.50 5.75
N ARG A 154 -20.57 -10.23 5.15
CA ARG A 154 -20.64 -11.70 5.25
C ARG A 154 -20.83 -12.00 6.73
N ALA A 155 -21.99 -12.53 7.08
CA ALA A 155 -22.24 -12.99 8.43
C ALA A 155 -21.09 -13.93 8.80
N LEU A 156 -20.51 -13.72 9.98
CA LEU A 156 -19.65 -14.74 10.56
C LEU A 156 -20.47 -16.05 10.55
N PRO A 157 -19.90 -17.17 10.10
CA PRO A 157 -20.59 -18.45 10.24
C PRO A 157 -21.00 -18.62 11.72
N PRO A 158 -22.20 -19.15 11.99
CA PRO A 158 -22.64 -19.37 13.36
C PRO A 158 -21.59 -20.22 14.09
N GLU A 159 -21.27 -19.84 15.32
CA GLU A 159 -20.46 -20.69 16.20
C GLU A 159 -21.29 -21.96 16.46
N GLU A 160 -20.74 -23.13 16.10
CA GLU A 160 -21.32 -24.45 16.40
C GLU A 160 -21.16 -24.81 17.88
#